data_AF-A0A8T2GK50-F1
#
_entry.id   AF-A0A8T2GK50-F1
#
_cell.length_a   1.000
_cell.length_b   1.000
_cell.length_c   1.000
_cell.angle_alpha   90.00
_cell.angle_beta   90.00
_cell.angle_gamma   90.00
#
_symmetry.space_group_name_H-M   'P 1'
#
loop_
_entity.id
_entity.type
_entity.pdbx_description
1 polymer ?
#
loop_
_entity_poly.entity_id
_entity_poly.type
_entity_poly.pdbx_seq_one_letter_code
_entity_poly.pdbx_strand_id
1 'polypeptide(L)'
;MEATAVNPSIVTASRTVQPYRRLSTLSLRFPTYRNKRVSPFTLTITRCSTTKSREAGQDSSISLKRGLVFDLGVSKDSWHSEEIGSPVVKRFLSDNEERWYMWYHGSSKQNPVSDSIGLAVSNNGIHWERGNGKVESSEDVGLVMSCGEDWWGFDTASVRPGEVVIMSSSKVRANSSVYWMYYTGYTKETVEFQSQDFTSVLGNPERFHLCDENAEKSRVYYRSLPGLAISQDGRHWARIEGEHHSGALFDVGSEKDWDFLYIASPHVVFHGDGDLRMYYHSFDEKTGEFCIGMARSRDGIKWLKLGKILGGRKSEKDGLGFFDELGGRYPCVTRNKRDESYVMAYEGVDRTGKTSIGFAVSKDGIKDWKRVQDEEAVIAVGEGGAWDNEGVGCPYLIEMDGDSDHQWRLYYRGVGNGGRTGIGLAVSQGNVITSFTKQTGIHL
;
A
#
# COMPACT_ATOMS: atom_id res chain seq x y z
N MET A 1 17.98 69.11 19.40
CA MET A 1 17.72 68.73 20.81
C MET A 1 16.91 67.44 20.73
N GLU A 2 17.59 66.29 20.56
CA GLU A 2 17.99 65.36 21.66
C GLU A 2 16.77 64.86 22.43
N ALA A 3 16.24 63.68 22.12
CA ALA A 3 16.68 62.34 22.52
C ALA A 3 16.40 62.02 24.00
N THR A 4 15.69 60.93 24.26
CA THR A 4 16.16 59.83 25.12
C THR A 4 15.23 58.63 25.03
N ALA A 5 15.87 57.46 24.92
CA ALA A 5 15.28 56.14 24.80
C ALA A 5 15.03 55.52 26.20
N VAL A 6 14.12 54.53 26.27
CA VAL A 6 14.00 53.62 27.41
C VAL A 6 14.03 52.18 26.88
N ASN A 7 15.06 51.43 27.32
CA ASN A 7 15.21 49.99 27.11
C ASN A 7 14.35 49.20 28.11
N PRO A 8 13.76 48.05 27.73
CA PRO A 8 13.10 47.15 28.67
C PRO A 8 14.11 46.24 29.40
N SER A 9 13.90 46.04 30.70
CA SER A 9 14.74 45.23 31.59
C SER A 9 14.39 43.74 31.51
N ILE A 10 15.43 42.92 31.40
CA ILE A 10 15.42 41.45 31.49
C ILE A 10 15.31 41.04 32.96
N VAL A 11 14.37 40.15 33.29
CA VAL A 11 14.32 39.44 34.58
C VAL A 11 14.71 37.99 34.35
N THR A 12 15.88 37.61 34.86
CA THR A 12 16.39 36.24 34.89
C THR A 12 15.94 35.57 36.19
N ALA A 13 15.27 34.43 36.10
CA ALA A 13 14.98 33.57 37.26
C ALA A 13 15.69 32.23 37.10
N SER A 14 16.75 32.07 37.87
CA SER A 14 17.54 30.85 38.06
C SER A 14 16.78 29.84 38.93
N ARG A 15 16.72 28.57 38.51
CA ARG A 15 16.12 27.48 39.29
C ARG A 15 17.20 26.58 39.86
N THR A 16 17.43 26.71 41.16
CA THR A 16 18.36 25.94 41.97
C THR A 16 17.82 24.53 42.21
N VAL A 17 18.67 23.52 41.99
CA VAL A 17 18.40 22.12 42.33
C VAL A 17 18.77 21.89 43.81
N GLN A 18 17.86 21.30 44.59
CA GLN A 18 18.18 20.73 45.90
C GLN A 18 17.57 19.33 46.06
N PRO A 19 18.20 18.43 46.86
CA PRO A 19 18.06 16.99 46.71
C PRO A 19 17.04 16.34 47.67
N TYR A 20 16.60 15.17 47.24
CA TYR A 20 15.89 14.08 47.93
C TYR A 20 15.69 14.19 49.46
N ARG A 21 14.41 14.14 49.87
CA ARG A 21 13.99 13.59 51.17
C ARG A 21 13.00 12.45 50.96
N ARG A 22 13.36 11.27 51.48
CA ARG A 22 12.47 10.13 51.73
C ARG A 22 11.39 10.53 52.73
N LEU A 23 10.13 10.23 52.43
CA LEU A 23 9.07 10.12 53.43
C LEU A 23 8.20 8.88 53.15
N SER A 24 8.19 8.02 54.17
CA SER A 24 7.20 7.04 54.63
C SER A 24 6.11 6.52 53.70
N THR A 25 6.09 5.18 53.64
CA THR A 25 5.01 4.29 53.23
C THR A 25 3.65 4.64 53.85
N LEU A 26 2.64 4.87 53.01
CA LEU A 26 1.23 4.76 53.37
C LEU A 26 0.67 3.50 52.68
N SER A 27 0.31 2.48 53.47
CA SER A 27 -0.37 1.30 52.96
C SER A 27 -1.87 1.61 52.77
N LEU A 28 -2.32 1.67 51.53
CA LEU A 28 -3.75 1.61 51.22
C LEU A 28 -4.09 0.17 50.80
N ARG A 29 -4.86 -0.50 51.67
CA ARG A 29 -5.43 -1.83 51.43
C ARG A 29 -6.50 -1.72 50.36
N PHE A 30 -6.31 -2.39 49.23
CA PHE A 30 -7.38 -2.66 48.26
C PHE A 30 -7.97 -4.05 48.53
N PRO A 31 -9.31 -4.22 48.41
CA PRO A 31 -9.97 -5.48 48.71
C PRO A 31 -9.58 -6.57 47.70
N THR A 32 -9.16 -7.71 48.22
CA THR A 32 -8.89 -8.93 47.46
C THR A 32 -10.21 -9.47 46.88
N TYR A 33 -10.39 -9.35 45.56
CA TYR A 33 -11.42 -10.13 44.86
C TYR A 33 -10.89 -11.55 44.61
N ARG A 34 -11.65 -12.52 45.13
CA ARG A 34 -11.36 -13.95 45.12
C ARG A 34 -11.42 -14.47 43.67
N ASN A 35 -10.31 -14.99 43.16
CA ASN A 35 -10.27 -15.81 41.94
C ASN A 35 -11.16 -17.05 42.12
N LYS A 36 -12.33 -17.08 41.47
CA LYS A 36 -13.04 -18.33 41.20
C LYS A 36 -12.32 -19.00 40.03
N ARG A 37 -11.76 -20.18 40.31
CA ARG A 37 -11.29 -21.13 39.30
C ARG A 37 -12.44 -21.43 38.34
N VAL A 38 -12.26 -21.11 37.07
CA VAL A 38 -13.09 -21.67 35.99
C VAL A 38 -12.26 -22.80 35.39
N SER A 39 -12.82 -24.01 35.49
CA SER A 39 -12.31 -25.25 34.92
C SER A 39 -12.23 -25.17 33.39
N PRO A 40 -11.37 -25.97 32.73
CA PRO A 40 -11.21 -25.91 31.28
C PRO A 40 -12.50 -26.35 30.59
N PHE A 41 -13.00 -25.53 29.68
CA PHE A 41 -14.10 -25.90 28.79
C PHE A 41 -13.58 -26.90 27.75
N THR A 42 -14.11 -28.11 27.81
CA THR A 42 -13.98 -29.14 26.78
C THR A 42 -14.69 -28.66 25.52
N LEU A 43 -13.97 -28.51 24.41
CA LEU A 43 -14.54 -28.32 23.08
C LEU A 43 -15.17 -29.65 22.63
N THR A 44 -16.49 -29.75 22.73
CA THR A 44 -17.25 -30.85 22.15
C THR A 44 -17.28 -30.67 20.64
N ILE A 45 -16.51 -31.49 19.92
CA ILE A 45 -16.60 -31.63 18.46
C ILE A 45 -17.94 -32.28 18.14
N THR A 46 -18.92 -31.48 17.70
CA THR A 46 -20.14 -32.02 17.10
C THR A 46 -19.81 -32.45 15.68
N ARG A 47 -19.56 -33.75 15.48
CA ARG A 47 -19.55 -34.39 14.16
C ARG A 47 -20.93 -34.22 13.54
N CYS A 48 -21.06 -33.35 12.53
CA CYS A 48 -22.25 -33.30 11.71
C CYS A 48 -22.21 -34.47 10.73
N SER A 49 -23.15 -35.40 10.90
CA SER A 49 -23.33 -36.60 10.08
C SER A 49 -23.76 -36.24 8.66
N THR A 50 -23.15 -36.89 7.69
CA THR A 50 -23.45 -36.83 6.26
C THR A 50 -24.83 -37.41 5.95
N THR A 51 -25.78 -36.56 5.57
CA THR A 51 -26.99 -36.96 4.85
C THR A 51 -26.77 -36.79 3.35
N LYS A 52 -26.70 -37.91 2.63
CA LYS A 52 -26.73 -37.98 1.16
C LYS A 52 -27.99 -37.31 0.63
N SER A 53 -27.85 -36.23 -0.13
CA SER A 53 -28.84 -35.75 -1.08
C SER A 53 -28.29 -35.90 -2.50
N ARG A 54 -29.12 -36.46 -3.37
CA ARG A 54 -28.84 -36.91 -4.74
C ARG A 54 -28.42 -35.78 -5.67
N GLU A 55 -27.58 -36.18 -6.62
CA GLU A 55 -27.08 -35.44 -7.78
C GLU A 55 -28.18 -34.71 -8.57
N ALA A 56 -27.92 -33.43 -8.86
CA ALA A 56 -28.30 -32.78 -10.10
C ALA A 56 -27.11 -31.89 -10.49
N GLY A 57 -26.41 -32.29 -11.55
CA GLY A 57 -25.13 -31.71 -11.93
C GLY A 57 -25.24 -30.28 -12.45
N GLN A 58 -24.32 -29.44 -11.97
CA GLN A 58 -23.56 -28.50 -12.78
C GLN A 58 -22.17 -28.40 -12.15
N ASP A 59 -21.22 -29.17 -12.68
CA ASP A 59 -19.80 -28.94 -12.42
C ASP A 59 -19.43 -27.59 -13.02
N SER A 60 -19.47 -26.53 -12.21
CA SER A 60 -18.77 -25.29 -12.54
C SER A 60 -17.28 -25.58 -12.39
N SER A 61 -16.63 -26.07 -13.44
CA SER A 61 -15.17 -26.13 -13.48
C SER A 61 -14.64 -24.70 -13.35
N ILE A 62 -14.18 -24.31 -12.16
CA ILE A 62 -13.42 -23.08 -11.95
C ILE A 62 -12.15 -23.26 -12.79
N SER A 63 -12.12 -22.65 -13.97
CA SER A 63 -10.91 -22.59 -14.79
C SER A 63 -9.85 -21.84 -13.97
N LEU A 64 -8.88 -22.60 -13.45
CA LEU A 64 -7.77 -22.08 -12.66
C LEU A 64 -6.92 -21.17 -13.56
N LYS A 65 -7.15 -19.86 -13.49
CA LYS A 65 -6.35 -18.86 -14.20
C LYS A 65 -4.97 -18.78 -13.55
N ARG A 66 -3.93 -19.21 -14.27
CA ARG A 66 -2.53 -19.15 -13.81
C ARG A 66 -2.18 -17.73 -13.33
N GLY A 67 -1.64 -17.62 -12.14
CA GLY A 67 -1.18 -16.39 -11.52
C GLY A 67 -2.24 -15.69 -10.67
N LEU A 68 -3.53 -15.88 -10.94
CA LEU A 68 -4.62 -15.17 -10.24
C LEU A 68 -4.90 -15.79 -8.87
N VAL A 69 -4.79 -14.99 -7.81
CA VAL A 69 -5.09 -15.43 -6.43
C VAL A 69 -6.27 -14.69 -5.80
N PHE A 70 -6.69 -13.57 -6.38
CA PHE A 70 -7.85 -12.80 -5.92
C PHE A 70 -8.54 -12.11 -7.11
N ASP A 71 -9.73 -12.60 -7.47
CA ASP A 71 -10.54 -12.05 -8.58
C ASP A 71 -11.53 -10.97 -8.09
N LEU A 72 -12.33 -10.36 -8.96
CA LEU A 72 -13.39 -9.41 -8.61
C LEU A 72 -14.50 -10.03 -7.75
N GLY A 73 -15.25 -9.19 -7.04
CA GLY A 73 -16.45 -9.59 -6.31
C GLY A 73 -17.48 -10.26 -7.23
N VAL A 74 -18.01 -11.42 -6.81
CA VAL A 74 -18.90 -12.25 -7.65
C VAL A 74 -20.33 -11.69 -7.69
N SER A 75 -20.80 -11.08 -6.60
CA SER A 75 -22.13 -10.48 -6.54
C SER A 75 -22.14 -9.10 -7.21
N LYS A 76 -23.21 -8.79 -7.95
CA LYS A 76 -23.39 -7.48 -8.62
C LYS A 76 -23.43 -6.30 -7.65
N ASP A 77 -23.82 -6.54 -6.40
CA ASP A 77 -23.88 -5.53 -5.34
C ASP A 77 -22.58 -5.48 -4.51
N SER A 78 -21.55 -6.23 -4.90
CA SER A 78 -20.26 -6.20 -4.22
C SER A 78 -19.57 -4.85 -4.46
N TRP A 79 -19.04 -4.26 -3.39
CA TRP A 79 -18.32 -2.97 -3.42
C TRP A 79 -17.01 -3.03 -4.23
N HIS A 80 -16.57 -4.22 -4.62
CA HIS A 80 -15.33 -4.50 -5.37
C HIS A 80 -15.60 -5.39 -6.60
N SER A 81 -16.74 -5.16 -7.26
CA SER A 81 -17.21 -5.92 -8.43
C SER A 81 -16.64 -5.42 -9.76
N GLU A 82 -16.06 -4.22 -9.80
CA GLU A 82 -15.58 -3.58 -11.03
C GLU A 82 -14.05 -3.58 -11.13
N GLU A 83 -13.36 -2.90 -10.20
CA GLU A 83 -11.89 -2.89 -10.15
C GLU A 83 -11.40 -3.39 -8.78
N ILE A 84 -10.25 -4.07 -8.77
CA ILE A 84 -9.45 -4.35 -7.58
C ILE A 84 -7.95 -4.17 -7.86
N GLY A 85 -7.19 -3.79 -6.83
CA GLY A 85 -5.75 -3.66 -6.96
C GLY A 85 -5.06 -3.09 -5.72
N SER A 86 -3.86 -2.56 -5.93
CA SER A 86 -2.98 -2.00 -4.87
C SER A 86 -2.92 -2.90 -3.63
N PRO A 87 -2.54 -4.18 -3.77
CA PRO A 87 -2.44 -5.08 -2.63
C PRO A 87 -1.40 -4.57 -1.62
N VAL A 88 -1.74 -4.57 -0.35
CA VAL A 88 -0.83 -4.37 0.78
C VAL A 88 -0.95 -5.58 1.68
N VAL A 89 0.10 -6.42 1.68
CA VAL A 89 0.04 -7.75 2.30
C VAL A 89 0.93 -7.85 3.53
N LYS A 90 0.42 -8.43 4.62
CA LYS A 90 1.20 -8.71 5.83
C LYS A 90 1.07 -10.17 6.22
N ARG A 91 2.21 -10.79 6.51
CA ARG A 91 2.35 -12.16 7.00
C ARG A 91 2.65 -12.12 8.49
N PHE A 92 1.92 -12.92 9.26
CA PHE A 92 2.09 -13.10 10.69
C PHE A 92 2.35 -14.57 10.97
N LEU A 93 3.49 -14.86 11.60
CA LEU A 93 3.86 -16.22 12.01
C LEU A 93 3.80 -16.32 13.53
N SER A 94 3.17 -17.39 14.00
CA SER A 94 3.17 -17.84 15.39
C SER A 94 3.42 -19.35 15.43
N ASP A 95 3.73 -19.89 16.61
CA ASP A 95 4.06 -21.32 16.77
C ASP A 95 2.97 -22.28 16.23
N ASN A 96 1.71 -21.82 16.21
CA ASN A 96 0.55 -22.66 15.86
C ASN A 96 -0.21 -22.17 14.62
N GLU A 97 0.09 -20.98 14.11
CA GLU A 97 -0.73 -20.35 13.09
C GLU A 97 0.09 -19.41 12.21
N GLU A 98 -0.16 -19.53 10.91
CA GLU A 98 0.26 -18.58 9.89
C GLU A 98 -0.97 -17.80 9.42
N ARG A 99 -0.96 -16.48 9.61
CA ARG A 99 -2.04 -15.58 9.21
C ARG A 99 -1.54 -14.55 8.22
N TRP A 100 -2.36 -14.24 7.24
CA TRP A 100 -2.06 -13.29 6.18
C TRP A 100 -3.20 -12.31 6.04
N TYR A 101 -2.88 -11.02 6.04
CA TYR A 101 -3.83 -9.93 5.78
C TYR A 101 -3.47 -9.28 4.45
N MET A 102 -4.47 -8.94 3.65
CA MET A 102 -4.34 -8.13 2.44
C MET A 102 -5.33 -6.99 2.50
N TRP A 103 -4.82 -5.77 2.61
CA TRP A 103 -5.60 -4.58 2.30
C TRP A 103 -5.51 -4.32 0.81
N TYR A 104 -6.63 -3.98 0.18
CA TYR A 104 -6.69 -3.76 -1.26
C TYR A 104 -7.72 -2.68 -1.56
N HIS A 105 -7.55 -1.97 -2.67
CA HIS A 105 -8.61 -1.08 -3.15
C HIS A 105 -9.62 -1.89 -3.97
N GLY A 106 -10.88 -1.45 -3.94
CA GLY A 106 -11.90 -1.93 -4.84
C GLY A 106 -12.94 -0.87 -5.16
N SER A 107 -13.58 -1.01 -6.31
CA SER A 107 -14.68 -0.16 -6.77
C SER A 107 -15.85 -1.00 -7.30
N SER A 108 -17.03 -0.37 -7.39
CA SER A 108 -18.24 -1.02 -7.87
C SER A 108 -18.84 -0.28 -9.05
N LYS A 109 -19.70 -0.97 -9.79
CA LYS A 109 -20.45 -0.36 -10.91
C LYS A 109 -21.35 0.80 -10.49
N GLN A 110 -21.84 0.81 -9.24
CA GLN A 110 -22.67 1.91 -8.77
C GLN A 110 -21.85 3.19 -8.58
N ASN A 111 -20.57 3.06 -8.21
CA ASN A 111 -19.67 4.18 -7.97
C ASN A 111 -18.27 3.88 -8.55
N PRO A 112 -18.11 3.83 -9.88
CA PRO A 112 -16.86 3.40 -10.52
C PRO A 112 -15.71 4.39 -10.34
N VAL A 113 -16.01 5.59 -9.83
CA VAL A 113 -15.05 6.70 -9.63
C VAL A 113 -14.63 6.80 -8.15
N SER A 114 -15.14 5.96 -7.25
CA SER A 114 -14.88 6.04 -5.82
C SER A 114 -14.33 4.71 -5.32
N ASP A 115 -13.00 4.61 -5.23
CA ASP A 115 -12.37 3.44 -4.65
C ASP A 115 -12.53 3.46 -3.13
N SER A 116 -12.65 2.28 -2.55
CA SER A 116 -12.60 2.05 -1.11
C SER A 116 -11.57 0.99 -0.76
N ILE A 117 -11.16 0.94 0.50
CA ILE A 117 -10.21 -0.04 1.02
C ILE A 117 -10.97 -1.17 1.71
N GLY A 118 -10.64 -2.40 1.34
CA GLY A 118 -11.10 -3.59 2.04
C GLY A 118 -9.97 -4.42 2.62
N LEU A 119 -10.34 -5.39 3.45
CA LEU A 119 -9.47 -6.39 4.05
C LEU A 119 -9.91 -7.78 3.59
N ALA A 120 -8.94 -8.57 3.15
CA ALA A 120 -9.04 -10.01 2.96
C ALA A 120 -8.05 -10.74 3.87
N VAL A 121 -8.38 -11.97 4.26
CA VAL A 121 -7.51 -12.80 5.13
C VAL A 121 -7.18 -14.13 4.48
N SER A 122 -6.05 -14.73 4.86
CA SER A 122 -5.61 -16.02 4.36
C SER A 122 -4.76 -16.75 5.40
N ASN A 123 -4.72 -18.08 5.32
CA ASN A 123 -3.86 -18.91 6.16
C ASN A 123 -2.59 -19.40 5.43
N ASN A 124 -2.44 -19.08 4.13
CA ASN A 124 -1.30 -19.51 3.32
C ASN A 124 -0.81 -18.46 2.32
N GLY A 125 -1.48 -17.30 2.24
CA GLY A 125 -1.17 -16.21 1.32
C GLY A 125 -1.54 -16.49 -0.13
N ILE A 126 -2.24 -17.59 -0.42
CA ILE A 126 -2.65 -17.99 -1.78
C ILE A 126 -4.18 -17.98 -1.88
N HIS A 127 -4.86 -18.53 -0.87
CA HIS A 127 -6.32 -18.60 -0.83
C HIS A 127 -6.85 -17.54 0.13
N TRP A 128 -7.63 -16.62 -0.40
CA TRP A 128 -8.07 -15.42 0.32
C TRP A 128 -9.57 -15.43 0.56
N GLU A 129 -9.94 -15.24 1.82
CA GLU A 129 -11.30 -14.97 2.26
C GLU A 129 -11.57 -13.46 2.23
N ARG A 130 -12.76 -13.09 1.75
CA ARG A 130 -13.20 -11.71 1.49
C ARG A 130 -14.63 -11.51 2.00
N GLY A 131 -15.01 -10.26 2.23
CA GLY A 131 -16.39 -9.90 2.55
C GLY A 131 -17.02 -8.92 1.56
N ASN A 132 -18.32 -9.09 1.33
CA ASN A 132 -19.11 -8.26 0.41
C ASN A 132 -19.65 -6.97 1.04
N GLY A 133 -19.56 -6.83 2.36
CA GLY A 133 -20.10 -5.69 3.11
C GLY A 133 -19.04 -4.95 3.91
N LYS A 134 -19.48 -3.94 4.65
CA LYS A 134 -18.67 -3.27 5.67
C LYS A 134 -18.39 -4.24 6.82
N VAL A 135 -17.19 -4.17 7.38
CA VAL A 135 -16.86 -4.91 8.61
C VAL A 135 -17.69 -4.37 9.78
N GLU A 136 -18.29 -5.26 10.58
CA GLU A 136 -19.07 -4.91 11.77
C GLU A 136 -18.41 -5.43 13.06
N SER A 137 -17.65 -6.52 12.95
CA SER A 137 -16.95 -7.19 14.04
C SER A 137 -15.44 -7.24 13.83
N SER A 138 -14.70 -7.61 14.89
CA SER A 138 -13.24 -7.78 14.83
C SER A 138 -12.79 -9.04 14.08
N GLU A 139 -13.70 -9.95 13.73
CA GLU A 139 -13.37 -11.15 12.95
C GLU A 139 -13.72 -11.00 11.47
N ASP A 140 -14.59 -10.05 11.14
CA ASP A 140 -15.10 -9.84 9.79
C ASP A 140 -14.00 -9.44 8.80
N VAL A 141 -14.30 -9.68 7.53
CA VAL A 141 -13.54 -9.19 6.38
C VAL A 141 -14.48 -8.43 5.46
N GLY A 142 -13.94 -7.60 4.57
CA GLY A 142 -14.74 -6.75 3.68
C GLY A 142 -14.28 -5.30 3.69
N LEU A 143 -15.19 -4.38 3.46
CA LEU A 143 -14.93 -2.94 3.38
C LEU A 143 -14.54 -2.38 4.76
N VAL A 144 -13.33 -1.80 4.85
CA VAL A 144 -12.75 -1.29 6.12
C VAL A 144 -12.59 0.23 6.15
N MET A 145 -12.47 0.88 4.99
CA MET A 145 -12.33 2.33 4.91
C MET A 145 -12.88 2.87 3.59
N SER A 146 -13.78 3.86 3.69
CA SER A 146 -14.35 4.60 2.56
C SER A 146 -13.85 6.05 2.57
N CYS A 147 -14.21 6.83 1.55
CA CYS A 147 -13.88 8.26 1.44
C CYS A 147 -14.28 9.07 2.68
N GLY A 148 -13.56 10.16 2.93
CA GLY A 148 -13.88 11.11 4.00
C GLY A 148 -15.18 11.87 3.69
N GLU A 149 -15.95 12.18 4.74
CA GLU A 149 -17.18 12.99 4.64
C GLU A 149 -16.91 14.48 4.89
N ASP A 150 -15.76 14.80 5.49
CA ASP A 150 -15.34 16.16 5.76
C ASP A 150 -15.05 16.90 4.46
N TRP A 151 -15.82 17.96 4.18
CA TRP A 151 -15.75 18.71 2.92
C TRP A 151 -14.37 19.34 2.63
N TRP A 152 -13.54 19.51 3.65
CA TRP A 152 -12.18 20.05 3.58
C TRP A 152 -11.10 18.96 3.45
N GLY A 153 -11.48 17.68 3.54
CA GLY A 153 -10.56 16.55 3.49
C GLY A 153 -9.93 16.33 2.11
N PHE A 154 -8.72 15.78 2.08
CA PHE A 154 -8.05 15.42 0.82
C PHE A 154 -8.55 14.10 0.21
N ASP A 155 -9.40 13.35 0.91
CA ASP A 155 -9.78 11.98 0.58
C ASP A 155 -11.30 11.80 0.37
N THR A 156 -11.98 12.85 -0.10
CA THR A 156 -13.43 12.90 -0.27
C THR A 156 -13.94 12.25 -1.55
N ALA A 157 -13.08 12.03 -2.55
CA ALA A 157 -13.47 11.46 -3.83
C ALA A 157 -13.11 9.97 -3.96
N SER A 158 -11.98 9.56 -3.39
CA SER A 158 -11.50 8.17 -3.46
C SER A 158 -10.42 7.92 -2.42
N VAL A 159 -10.23 6.65 -2.04
CA VAL A 159 -9.12 6.21 -1.17
C VAL A 159 -8.48 4.92 -1.69
N ARG A 160 -7.14 4.83 -1.60
CA ARG A 160 -6.38 3.60 -1.93
C ARG A 160 -5.32 3.31 -0.88
N PRO A 161 -5.08 2.04 -0.49
CA PRO A 161 -4.03 1.73 0.46
C PRO A 161 -2.65 1.91 -0.20
N GLY A 162 -1.68 2.40 0.57
CA GLY A 162 -0.28 2.52 0.17
C GLY A 162 0.61 1.53 0.91
N GLU A 163 0.57 1.54 2.25
CA GLU A 163 1.33 0.63 3.11
C GLU A 163 0.71 0.56 4.52
N VAL A 164 0.82 -0.59 5.18
CA VAL A 164 0.46 -0.80 6.59
C VAL A 164 1.70 -1.12 7.42
N VAL A 165 2.14 -0.19 8.26
CA VAL A 165 3.25 -0.40 9.20
C VAL A 165 2.69 -0.82 10.56
N ILE A 166 3.35 -1.78 11.21
CA ILE A 166 2.96 -2.24 12.54
C ILE A 166 3.88 -1.60 13.57
N MET A 167 3.35 -0.63 14.29
CA MET A 167 4.09 0.10 15.31
C MET A 167 3.93 -0.63 16.65
N SER A 168 5.03 -1.09 17.22
CA SER A 168 5.07 -1.61 18.59
C SER A 168 5.82 -0.63 19.48
N SER A 169 5.24 -0.26 20.62
CA SER A 169 5.93 0.56 21.61
C SER A 169 6.79 -0.33 22.49
N SER A 170 8.12 -0.19 22.42
CA SER A 170 9.02 -0.80 23.40
C SER A 170 8.94 -0.14 24.80
N LYS A 171 8.29 1.04 24.89
CA LYS A 171 8.21 1.85 26.12
C LYS A 171 6.93 1.62 26.94
N VAL A 172 5.90 1.03 26.36
CA VAL A 172 4.64 0.72 27.06
C VAL A 172 4.48 -0.79 27.03
N ARG A 173 4.41 -1.44 28.21
CA ARG A 173 4.04 -2.86 28.36
C ARG A 173 2.55 -3.12 28.00
N ALA A 174 2.03 -2.44 26.99
CA ALA A 174 0.71 -2.70 26.43
C ALA A 174 0.90 -3.71 25.30
N ASN A 175 0.22 -4.85 25.42
CA ASN A 175 0.27 -6.00 24.50
C ASN A 175 -0.36 -5.72 23.12
N SER A 176 -0.54 -4.46 22.69
CA SER A 176 -1.25 -4.14 21.46
C SER A 176 -0.35 -3.37 20.49
N SER A 177 0.12 -4.07 19.46
CA SER A 177 0.65 -3.46 18.24
C SER A 177 -0.43 -2.58 17.60
N VAL A 178 -0.06 -1.41 17.09
CA VAL A 178 -0.98 -0.51 16.38
C VAL A 178 -0.63 -0.51 14.91
N TYR A 179 -1.62 -0.76 14.06
CA TYR A 179 -1.51 -0.67 12.61
C TYR A 179 -1.57 0.79 12.18
N TRP A 180 -0.66 1.18 11.30
CA TRP A 180 -0.59 2.50 10.69
C TRP A 180 -0.71 2.33 9.18
N MET A 181 -1.85 2.73 8.60
CA MET A 181 -2.07 2.71 7.17
C MET A 181 -1.73 4.06 6.57
N TYR A 182 -0.68 4.08 5.76
CA TYR A 182 -0.42 5.16 4.82
C TYR A 182 -1.25 4.90 3.58
N TYR A 183 -2.00 5.90 3.13
CA TYR A 183 -2.96 5.75 2.04
C TYR A 183 -2.94 6.96 1.12
N THR A 184 -3.44 6.80 -0.09
CA THR A 184 -3.68 7.90 -1.02
C THR A 184 -5.13 8.34 -0.93
N GLY A 185 -5.34 9.61 -0.63
CA GLY A 185 -6.64 10.26 -0.73
C GLY A 185 -6.73 11.08 -2.00
N TYR A 186 -7.89 11.05 -2.65
CA TYR A 186 -8.18 11.83 -3.85
C TYR A 186 -9.28 12.84 -3.56
N THR A 187 -9.15 14.03 -4.13
CA THR A 187 -10.21 15.05 -4.17
C THR A 187 -10.87 15.07 -5.54
N LYS A 188 -11.95 15.85 -5.70
CA LYS A 188 -12.57 16.08 -7.01
C LYS A 188 -11.84 17.14 -7.84
N GLU A 189 -10.80 17.77 -7.29
CA GLU A 189 -9.96 18.71 -8.02
C GLU A 189 -9.23 17.96 -9.14
N THR A 190 -9.29 18.52 -10.35
CA THR A 190 -8.75 17.90 -11.55
C THR A 190 -7.42 18.54 -11.92
N VAL A 191 -6.47 17.71 -12.31
CA VAL A 191 -5.15 18.08 -12.81
C VAL A 191 -5.12 17.80 -14.30
N GLU A 192 -4.78 18.83 -15.08
CA GLU A 192 -4.63 18.74 -16.53
C GLU A 192 -3.15 18.67 -16.90
N PHE A 193 -2.82 17.77 -17.83
CA PHE A 193 -1.47 17.63 -18.36
C PHE A 193 -1.34 18.54 -19.58
N GLN A 194 -0.41 19.49 -19.57
CA GLN A 194 -0.27 20.46 -20.65
C GLN A 194 0.28 19.85 -21.94
N SER A 195 0.96 18.70 -21.87
CA SER A 195 1.62 18.09 -23.03
C SER A 195 0.67 17.20 -23.85
N GLN A 196 0.18 17.73 -24.98
CA GLN A 196 -0.74 17.03 -25.90
C GLN A 196 -0.19 15.70 -26.44
N ASP A 197 1.13 15.60 -26.63
CA ASP A 197 1.78 14.40 -27.19
C ASP A 197 1.63 13.16 -26.29
N PHE A 198 1.74 13.33 -24.97
CA PHE A 198 1.70 12.22 -23.99
C PHE A 198 0.28 11.80 -23.63
N THR A 199 -0.67 12.73 -23.61
CA THR A 199 -2.08 12.47 -23.25
C THR A 199 -2.83 11.59 -24.25
N SER A 200 -2.30 11.44 -25.47
CA SER A 200 -2.87 10.56 -26.50
C SER A 200 -2.52 9.08 -26.26
N VAL A 201 -1.43 8.81 -25.55
CA VAL A 201 -0.86 7.46 -25.35
C VAL A 201 -1.23 6.87 -23.99
N LEU A 202 -1.33 7.70 -22.94
CA LEU A 202 -1.31 7.24 -21.54
C LEU A 202 -2.66 6.89 -20.90
N GLY A 203 -3.81 7.17 -21.53
CA GLY A 203 -5.12 7.00 -20.90
C GLY A 203 -5.20 7.63 -19.49
N ASN A 204 -6.07 7.12 -18.61
CA ASN A 204 -5.97 7.35 -17.17
C ASN A 204 -5.11 6.22 -16.54
N PRO A 205 -3.86 6.49 -16.18
CA PRO A 205 -2.89 5.49 -15.79
C PRO A 205 -3.13 4.99 -14.36
N GLU A 206 -4.02 5.64 -13.60
CA GLU A 206 -4.48 5.22 -12.27
C GLU A 206 -5.80 4.41 -12.35
N ARG A 207 -6.60 4.57 -13.42
CA ARG A 207 -7.93 3.96 -13.60
C ARG A 207 -8.16 3.45 -15.02
N PHE A 208 -7.86 2.16 -15.23
CA PHE A 208 -7.92 1.53 -16.55
C PHE A 208 -9.34 1.40 -17.12
N HIS A 209 -10.39 1.30 -16.28
CA HIS A 209 -11.77 1.06 -16.76
C HIS A 209 -12.47 2.31 -17.35
N LEU A 210 -11.98 3.51 -17.05
CA LEU A 210 -12.62 4.76 -17.54
C LEU A 210 -12.25 5.10 -19.00
N CYS A 211 -11.40 4.27 -19.63
CA CYS A 211 -10.87 4.53 -20.96
C CYS A 211 -11.85 4.23 -22.11
N ASP A 212 -12.95 3.48 -21.88
CA ASP A 212 -13.74 2.90 -22.98
C ASP A 212 -14.95 3.73 -23.46
N GLU A 213 -15.46 4.69 -22.68
CA GLU A 213 -16.73 5.35 -23.07
C GLU A 213 -16.65 6.86 -23.37
N ASN A 214 -15.57 7.57 -23.03
CA ASN A 214 -15.37 8.96 -23.44
C ASN A 214 -13.89 9.36 -23.33
N ALA A 215 -13.20 9.54 -24.46
CA ALA A 215 -11.79 9.93 -24.53
C ALA A 215 -11.45 11.22 -23.76
N GLU A 216 -12.41 12.12 -23.56
CA GLU A 216 -12.24 13.34 -22.75
C GLU A 216 -12.22 13.06 -21.23
N LYS A 217 -12.94 12.05 -20.73
CA LYS A 217 -12.93 11.68 -19.30
C LYS A 217 -11.68 10.89 -18.90
N SER A 218 -11.03 10.24 -19.87
CA SER A 218 -9.76 9.53 -19.67
C SER A 218 -8.58 10.47 -19.38
N ARG A 219 -8.75 11.78 -19.62
CA ARG A 219 -7.70 12.81 -19.45
C ARG A 219 -7.76 13.57 -18.13
N VAL A 220 -8.73 13.23 -17.27
CA VAL A 220 -8.94 13.92 -16.00
C VAL A 220 -8.27 13.13 -14.88
N TYR A 221 -7.30 13.77 -14.23
CA TYR A 221 -6.59 13.20 -13.09
C TYR A 221 -7.04 13.89 -11.84
N TYR A 222 -7.34 13.12 -10.79
CA TYR A 222 -7.71 13.70 -9.52
C TYR A 222 -6.46 14.06 -8.73
N ARG A 223 -6.44 15.26 -8.16
CA ARG A 223 -5.41 15.66 -7.21
C ARG A 223 -5.44 14.68 -6.03
N SER A 224 -4.27 14.16 -5.70
CA SER A 224 -4.11 13.20 -4.61
C SER A 224 -2.98 13.58 -3.67
N LEU A 225 -3.15 13.23 -2.41
CA LEU A 225 -2.21 13.50 -1.32
C LEU A 225 -2.09 12.28 -0.39
N PRO A 226 -0.95 12.13 0.30
CA PRO A 226 -0.73 11.04 1.23
C PRO A 226 -1.41 11.30 2.59
N GLY A 227 -2.07 10.27 3.12
CA GLY A 227 -2.78 10.26 4.38
C GLY A 227 -2.25 9.23 5.37
N LEU A 228 -2.70 9.32 6.62
CA LEU A 228 -2.45 8.33 7.66
C LEU A 228 -3.76 7.97 8.38
N ALA A 229 -3.96 6.68 8.60
CA ALA A 229 -4.97 6.16 9.51
C ALA A 229 -4.36 5.13 10.46
N ILE A 230 -4.92 5.01 11.66
CA ILE A 230 -4.47 4.04 12.67
C ILE A 230 -5.59 3.07 13.05
N SER A 231 -5.20 1.85 13.41
CA SER A 231 -6.13 0.81 13.83
C SER A 231 -5.48 -0.11 14.86
N GLN A 232 -6.29 -0.67 15.77
CA GLN A 232 -5.84 -1.70 16.71
C GLN A 232 -6.02 -3.13 16.17
N ASP A 233 -6.90 -3.31 15.18
CA ASP A 233 -7.31 -4.62 14.65
C ASP A 233 -7.16 -4.77 13.13
N GLY A 234 -6.73 -3.69 12.45
CA GLY A 234 -6.59 -3.63 11.00
C GLY A 234 -7.92 -3.51 10.23
N ARG A 235 -9.04 -3.36 10.94
CA ARG A 235 -10.41 -3.36 10.40
C ARG A 235 -11.11 -2.03 10.65
N HIS A 236 -10.96 -1.49 11.85
CA HIS A 236 -11.55 -0.22 12.24
C HIS A 236 -10.47 0.85 12.26
N TRP A 237 -10.58 1.83 11.35
CA TRP A 237 -9.55 2.83 11.10
C TRP A 237 -9.98 4.21 11.56
N ALA A 238 -9.10 4.91 12.26
CA ALA A 238 -9.22 6.32 12.61
C ALA A 238 -8.20 7.13 11.82
N ARG A 239 -8.66 8.14 11.07
CA ARG A 239 -7.79 9.08 10.33
C ARG A 239 -6.97 9.92 11.29
N ILE A 240 -5.75 10.25 10.89
CA ILE A 240 -4.84 11.13 11.62
C ILE A 240 -4.55 12.35 10.75
N GLU A 241 -4.79 13.53 11.30
CA GLU A 241 -4.52 14.80 10.64
C GLU A 241 -3.00 15.04 10.55
N GLY A 242 -2.51 15.23 9.32
CA GLY A 242 -1.16 15.68 9.05
C GLY A 242 -0.98 17.19 9.13
N GLU A 243 0.16 17.69 8.65
CA GLU A 243 0.48 19.12 8.72
C GLU A 243 -0.26 19.97 7.67
N HIS A 244 -0.77 19.36 6.61
CA HIS A 244 -1.50 20.06 5.57
C HIS A 244 -2.93 20.41 6.04
N HIS A 245 -3.44 21.56 5.62
CA HIS A 245 -4.74 22.08 6.06
C HIS A 245 -5.95 21.18 5.68
N SER A 246 -5.78 20.25 4.75
CA SER A 246 -6.81 19.25 4.40
C SER A 246 -6.74 17.98 5.27
N GLY A 247 -5.81 17.91 6.22
CA GLY A 247 -5.50 16.70 7.00
C GLY A 247 -4.49 15.76 6.35
N ALA A 248 -3.99 16.05 5.15
CA ALA A 248 -2.94 15.27 4.50
C ALA A 248 -1.59 15.41 5.24
N LEU A 249 -0.72 14.41 5.10
CA LEU A 249 0.60 14.39 5.74
C LEU A 249 1.50 15.52 5.26
N PHE A 250 1.50 15.80 3.96
CA PHE A 250 2.22 16.91 3.33
C PHE A 250 1.63 17.20 1.94
N ASP A 251 1.94 18.37 1.40
CA ASP A 251 1.45 18.81 0.08
C ASP A 251 2.40 18.43 -1.07
N VAL A 252 1.89 18.60 -2.29
CA VAL A 252 2.67 18.59 -3.54
C VAL A 252 3.85 19.57 -3.49
N GLY A 253 4.76 19.46 -4.46
CA GLY A 253 5.83 20.45 -4.64
C GLY A 253 5.31 21.82 -5.08
N SER A 254 6.21 22.79 -5.18
CA SER A 254 5.94 24.03 -5.90
C SER A 254 5.77 23.76 -7.41
N GLU A 255 5.21 24.70 -8.18
CA GLU A 255 4.98 24.57 -9.64
C GLU A 255 6.18 24.09 -10.46
N LYS A 256 7.39 24.26 -9.94
CA LYS A 256 8.63 23.85 -10.61
C LYS A 256 9.14 22.49 -10.17
N ASP A 257 8.56 21.90 -9.14
CA ASP A 257 8.97 20.61 -8.62
C ASP A 257 8.31 19.50 -9.42
N TRP A 258 9.02 18.37 -9.52
CA TRP A 258 8.59 17.19 -10.27
C TRP A 258 7.31 16.54 -9.71
N ASP A 259 6.98 16.83 -8.44
CA ASP A 259 5.81 16.31 -7.73
C ASP A 259 4.72 17.36 -7.51
N PHE A 260 4.65 18.39 -8.37
CA PHE A 260 3.64 19.46 -8.31
C PHE A 260 2.21 18.96 -8.57
N LEU A 261 2.04 17.98 -9.47
CA LEU A 261 0.72 17.59 -9.96
C LEU A 261 -0.09 16.82 -8.92
N TYR A 262 0.51 15.80 -8.30
CA TYR A 262 -0.12 14.96 -7.29
C TYR A 262 0.90 14.13 -6.52
N ILE A 263 0.50 13.49 -5.43
CA ILE A 263 1.32 12.51 -4.70
C ILE A 263 0.49 11.26 -4.42
N ALA A 264 0.97 10.12 -4.90
CA ALA A 264 0.25 8.85 -4.80
C ALA A 264 1.12 7.69 -4.30
N SER A 265 0.42 6.64 -3.86
CA SER A 265 0.92 5.36 -3.36
C SER A 265 2.09 5.48 -2.36
N PRO A 266 1.87 6.14 -1.20
CA PRO A 266 2.91 6.27 -0.19
C PRO A 266 3.25 4.91 0.42
N HIS A 267 4.46 4.43 0.17
CA HIS A 267 5.00 3.18 0.72
C HIS A 267 6.02 3.48 1.81
N VAL A 268 5.79 3.02 3.04
CA VAL A 268 6.61 3.38 4.21
C VAL A 268 7.41 2.20 4.76
N VAL A 269 8.71 2.41 4.93
CA VAL A 269 9.63 1.45 5.54
C VAL A 269 10.22 2.01 6.82
N PHE A 270 10.22 1.20 7.88
CA PHE A 270 10.94 1.49 9.12
C PHE A 270 12.40 1.00 8.99
N HIS A 271 13.36 1.93 8.94
CA HIS A 271 14.78 1.60 8.85
C HIS A 271 15.38 1.18 10.21
N GLY A 272 14.98 1.85 11.30
CA GLY A 272 15.58 1.69 12.62
C GLY A 272 15.82 3.05 13.29
N ASP A 273 16.03 3.08 14.61
CA ASP A 273 16.34 4.31 15.37
C ASP A 273 15.39 5.49 15.11
N GLY A 274 14.11 5.17 14.92
CA GLY A 274 13.08 6.16 14.57
C GLY A 274 13.31 6.81 13.21
N ASP A 275 13.96 6.16 12.25
CA ASP A 275 14.04 6.60 10.85
C ASP A 275 12.97 5.88 10.03
N LEU A 276 11.93 6.62 9.62
CA LEU A 276 10.92 6.16 8.69
C LEU A 276 11.17 6.77 7.32
N ARG A 277 10.96 5.98 6.28
CA ARG A 277 11.17 6.40 4.89
C ARG A 277 9.93 6.10 4.08
N MET A 278 9.37 7.15 3.48
CA MET A 278 8.26 7.04 2.55
C MET A 278 8.79 7.14 1.14
N TYR A 279 8.32 6.27 0.27
CA TYR A 279 8.51 6.35 -1.17
C TYR A 279 7.16 6.61 -1.80
N TYR A 280 7.09 7.52 -2.75
CA TYR A 280 5.84 7.92 -3.38
C TYR A 280 6.10 8.23 -4.85
N HIS A 281 5.08 8.19 -5.68
CA HIS A 281 5.21 8.59 -7.08
C HIS A 281 4.40 9.83 -7.42
N SER A 282 4.83 10.48 -8.50
CA SER A 282 4.15 11.59 -9.16
C SER A 282 4.49 11.56 -10.66
N PHE A 283 4.07 12.59 -11.39
CA PHE A 283 4.43 12.81 -12.79
C PHE A 283 5.15 14.14 -12.95
N ASP A 284 6.36 14.07 -13.48
CA ASP A 284 7.17 15.22 -13.83
C ASP A 284 6.76 15.74 -15.21
N GLU A 285 5.90 16.77 -15.23
CA GLU A 285 5.38 17.37 -16.46
C GLU A 285 6.50 17.89 -17.37
N LYS A 286 7.62 18.35 -16.79
CA LYS A 286 8.72 18.93 -17.55
C LYS A 286 9.46 17.89 -18.37
N THR A 287 9.62 16.69 -17.81
CA THR A 287 10.29 15.58 -18.50
C THR A 287 9.32 14.66 -19.21
N GLY A 288 8.03 14.71 -18.87
CA GLY A 288 7.01 13.80 -19.40
C GLY A 288 7.13 12.39 -18.84
N GLU A 289 7.55 12.25 -17.58
CA GLU A 289 7.90 10.96 -16.99
C GLU A 289 7.28 10.77 -15.60
N PHE A 290 6.85 9.55 -15.30
CA PHE A 290 6.58 9.13 -13.95
C PHE A 290 7.86 9.00 -13.14
N CYS A 291 7.79 9.52 -11.92
CA CYS A 291 8.93 9.63 -11.05
C CYS A 291 8.58 9.07 -9.68
N ILE A 292 9.53 8.38 -9.07
CA ILE A 292 9.47 7.98 -7.66
C ILE A 292 10.39 8.92 -6.89
N GLY A 293 9.86 9.48 -5.82
CA GLY A 293 10.59 10.27 -4.85
C GLY A 293 10.56 9.65 -3.47
N MET A 294 11.19 10.32 -2.52
CA MET A 294 11.18 9.89 -1.14
C MET A 294 11.04 11.03 -0.13
N ALA A 295 10.55 10.69 1.06
CA ALA A 295 10.51 11.55 2.22
C ALA A 295 10.97 10.78 3.48
N ARG A 296 11.45 11.50 4.49
CA ARG A 296 11.87 10.93 5.78
C ARG A 296 11.08 11.50 6.94
N SER A 297 10.86 10.68 7.96
CA SER A 297 10.18 11.07 9.18
C SER A 297 10.84 10.45 10.41
N ARG A 298 10.69 11.13 11.55
CA ARG A 298 11.08 10.62 12.88
C ARG A 298 9.91 10.03 13.68
N ASP A 299 8.69 10.41 13.33
CA ASP A 299 7.46 10.08 14.08
C ASP A 299 6.39 9.41 13.21
N GLY A 300 6.58 9.33 11.90
CA GLY A 300 5.63 8.79 10.92
C GLY A 300 4.51 9.77 10.53
N ILE A 301 4.48 10.97 11.11
CA ILE A 301 3.41 11.96 10.89
C ILE A 301 3.96 13.17 10.15
N LYS A 302 5.13 13.66 10.55
CA LYS A 302 5.80 14.81 9.92
C LYS A 302 6.87 14.34 8.96
N TRP A 303 6.82 14.78 7.71
CA TRP A 303 7.65 14.26 6.64
C TRP A 303 8.47 15.36 5.97
N LEU A 304 9.75 15.09 5.78
CA LEU A 304 10.67 15.93 5.01
C LEU A 304 10.92 15.28 3.64
N LYS A 305 10.46 15.93 2.57
CA LYS A 305 10.72 15.50 1.19
C LYS A 305 12.21 15.63 0.86
N LEU A 306 12.78 14.60 0.23
CA LEU A 306 14.19 14.58 -0.22
C LEU A 306 14.34 14.63 -1.74
N GLY A 307 13.23 14.57 -2.48
CA GLY A 307 13.19 14.73 -3.94
C GLY A 307 13.10 13.41 -4.72
N LYS A 308 13.28 13.52 -6.04
CA LYS A 308 13.22 12.44 -7.03
C LYS A 308 14.40 11.49 -6.87
N ILE A 309 14.13 10.19 -6.83
CA ILE A 309 15.14 9.11 -6.71
C ILE A 309 15.15 8.15 -7.90
N LEU A 310 14.06 8.08 -8.66
CA LEU A 310 13.95 7.29 -9.90
C LEU A 310 13.04 8.03 -10.88
N GLY A 311 13.41 8.04 -12.16
CA GLY A 311 12.61 8.60 -13.26
C GLY A 311 12.69 7.72 -14.51
N GLY A 312 12.19 8.21 -15.64
CA GLY A 312 12.28 7.54 -16.93
C GLY A 312 13.72 7.39 -17.42
N ARG A 313 13.86 6.64 -18.51
CA ARG A 313 15.13 6.47 -19.21
C ARG A 313 14.86 6.29 -20.69
N LYS A 314 15.62 6.99 -21.52
CA LYS A 314 15.49 6.91 -22.98
C LYS A 314 16.56 5.99 -23.54
N SER A 315 16.17 5.18 -24.52
CA SER A 315 17.14 4.39 -25.27
C SER A 315 17.91 5.27 -26.25
N GLU A 316 19.22 5.09 -26.31
CA GLU A 316 20.07 5.73 -27.32
C GLU A 316 20.06 4.96 -28.65
N LYS A 317 19.44 3.77 -28.69
CA LYS A 317 19.39 2.91 -29.87
C LYS A 317 17.98 2.93 -30.48
N ASP A 318 17.91 3.30 -31.75
CA ASP A 318 16.67 3.26 -32.52
C ASP A 318 16.04 1.85 -32.49
N GLY A 319 14.79 1.78 -32.03
CA GLY A 319 13.95 0.58 -32.10
C GLY A 319 13.87 -0.30 -30.84
N LEU A 320 14.72 -0.08 -29.83
CA LEU A 320 14.63 -0.77 -28.53
C LEU A 320 14.16 0.21 -27.46
N GLY A 321 12.93 0.04 -26.96
CA GLY A 321 12.38 0.84 -25.85
C GLY A 321 12.55 0.10 -24.53
N PHE A 322 12.80 0.84 -23.44
CA PHE A 322 12.82 0.27 -22.11
C PHE A 322 11.39 0.03 -21.59
N PHE A 323 11.19 -1.01 -20.78
CA PHE A 323 9.88 -1.30 -20.17
C PHE A 323 9.36 -0.18 -19.25
N ASP A 324 10.26 0.70 -18.79
CA ASP A 324 10.00 1.87 -17.95
C ASP A 324 10.54 3.15 -18.57
N GLU A 325 10.44 3.27 -19.91
CA GLU A 325 10.91 4.44 -20.66
C GLU A 325 10.24 5.75 -20.18
N LEU A 326 8.94 5.71 -19.89
CA LEU A 326 8.19 6.83 -19.30
C LEU A 326 8.28 6.85 -17.76
N GLY A 327 9.11 6.00 -17.16
CA GLY A 327 9.41 6.01 -15.73
C GLY A 327 8.60 5.02 -14.89
N GLY A 328 8.64 5.24 -13.57
CA GLY A 328 8.19 4.28 -12.57
C GLY A 328 7.14 4.83 -11.61
N ARG A 329 6.24 3.94 -11.13
CA ARG A 329 5.17 4.23 -10.17
C ARG A 329 4.97 3.09 -9.18
N TYR A 330 4.09 3.30 -8.19
CA TYR A 330 3.72 2.30 -7.19
C TYR A 330 4.95 1.60 -6.57
N PRO A 331 5.84 2.36 -5.91
CA PRO A 331 7.04 1.79 -5.32
C PRO A 331 6.66 0.86 -4.16
N CYS A 332 7.16 -0.37 -4.16
CA CYS A 332 7.14 -1.26 -3.01
C CYS A 332 8.58 -1.55 -2.58
N VAL A 333 8.98 -0.98 -1.45
CA VAL A 333 10.35 -1.08 -0.94
C VAL A 333 10.42 -2.05 0.24
N THR A 334 11.34 -3.00 0.16
CA THR A 334 11.67 -3.93 1.24
C THR A 334 13.14 -3.80 1.62
N ARG A 335 13.42 -3.78 2.93
CA ARG A 335 14.79 -3.88 3.45
C ARG A 335 15.14 -5.36 3.56
N ASN A 336 16.17 -5.79 2.84
CA ASN A 336 16.70 -7.14 2.89
C ASN A 336 17.29 -7.43 4.27
N LYS A 337 16.79 -8.49 4.93
CA LYS A 337 17.22 -8.83 6.29
C LYS A 337 18.68 -9.31 6.37
N ARG A 338 19.27 -9.81 5.27
CA ARG A 338 20.61 -10.41 5.25
C ARG A 338 21.74 -9.39 5.19
N ASP A 339 21.62 -8.43 4.29
CA ASP A 339 22.69 -7.48 3.96
C ASP A 339 22.29 -6.02 4.21
N GLU A 340 21.10 -5.81 4.79
CA GLU A 340 20.51 -4.51 5.11
C GLU A 340 20.28 -3.59 3.91
N SER A 341 20.49 -4.09 2.69
CA SER A 341 20.21 -3.37 1.46
C SER A 341 18.71 -3.22 1.22
N TYR A 342 18.37 -2.40 0.24
CA TYR A 342 17.01 -2.06 -0.12
C TYR A 342 16.70 -2.56 -1.52
N VAL A 343 15.53 -3.17 -1.67
CA VAL A 343 14.98 -3.55 -2.96
C VAL A 343 13.65 -2.86 -3.14
N MET A 344 13.44 -2.28 -4.32
CA MET A 344 12.22 -1.65 -4.76
C MET A 344 11.66 -2.44 -5.94
N ALA A 345 10.49 -3.04 -5.78
CA ALA A 345 9.66 -3.40 -6.93
C ALA A 345 8.85 -2.17 -7.33
N TYR A 346 8.72 -1.89 -8.62
CA TYR A 346 7.97 -0.74 -9.12
C TYR A 346 7.26 -1.06 -10.43
N GLU A 347 6.15 -0.39 -10.68
CA GLU A 347 5.43 -0.43 -11.96
C GLU A 347 6.15 0.47 -12.97
N GLY A 348 6.76 -0.12 -13.99
CA GLY A 348 7.36 0.58 -15.12
C GLY A 348 6.33 0.84 -16.22
N VAL A 349 6.42 2.03 -16.84
CA VAL A 349 5.57 2.43 -17.96
C VAL A 349 6.42 2.61 -19.21
N ASP A 350 6.12 1.86 -20.27
CA ASP A 350 6.83 2.00 -21.54
C ASP A 350 6.29 3.18 -22.37
N ARG A 351 6.94 3.50 -23.49
CA ARG A 351 6.54 4.57 -24.41
C ARG A 351 5.14 4.44 -25.01
N THR A 352 4.53 3.25 -24.94
CA THR A 352 3.18 2.96 -25.41
C THR A 352 2.13 3.03 -24.28
N GLY A 353 2.56 3.31 -23.04
CA GLY A 353 1.71 3.32 -21.87
C GLY A 353 1.49 1.92 -21.25
N LYS A 354 2.11 0.88 -21.80
CA LYS A 354 1.96 -0.48 -21.27
C LYS A 354 2.75 -0.62 -19.97
N THR A 355 2.16 -1.31 -19.01
CA THR A 355 2.70 -1.47 -17.66
C THR A 355 3.31 -2.85 -17.44
N SER A 356 4.45 -2.86 -16.76
CA SER A 356 5.16 -4.06 -16.32
C SER A 356 5.85 -3.81 -14.97
N ILE A 357 6.45 -4.82 -14.35
CA ILE A 357 7.11 -4.64 -13.03
C ILE A 357 8.62 -4.79 -13.17
N GLY A 358 9.33 -3.73 -12.77
CA GLY A 358 10.78 -3.67 -12.66
C GLY A 358 11.26 -3.69 -11.21
N PHE A 359 12.56 -3.90 -11.03
CA PHE A 359 13.21 -3.90 -9.72
C PHE A 359 14.41 -2.94 -9.73
N ALA A 360 14.63 -2.27 -8.60
CA ALA A 360 15.82 -1.47 -8.34
C ALA A 360 16.37 -1.76 -6.94
N VAL A 361 17.68 -1.60 -6.76
CA VAL A 361 18.38 -1.84 -5.50
C VAL A 361 19.15 -0.60 -5.06
N SER A 362 19.20 -0.37 -3.75
CA SER A 362 20.04 0.64 -3.12
C SER A 362 20.69 0.06 -1.87
N LYS A 363 21.91 0.47 -1.57
CA LYS A 363 22.57 0.04 -0.33
C LYS A 363 21.93 0.68 0.89
N ASP A 364 21.59 1.96 0.79
CA ASP A 364 21.13 2.77 1.91
C ASP A 364 19.64 3.06 1.85
N GLY A 365 18.94 2.76 0.75
CA GLY A 365 17.52 3.07 0.59
C GLY A 365 17.21 4.57 0.54
N ILE A 366 18.21 5.41 0.24
CA ILE A 366 18.07 6.86 0.14
C ILE A 366 18.40 7.30 -1.28
N LYS A 367 19.51 6.81 -1.83
CA LYS A 367 20.02 7.26 -3.13
C LYS A 367 20.66 6.11 -3.88
N ASP A 368 21.25 6.43 -5.03
CA ASP A 368 22.02 5.49 -5.85
C ASP A 368 21.23 4.21 -6.18
N TRP A 369 19.92 4.38 -6.44
CA TRP A 369 19.04 3.29 -6.86
C TRP A 369 19.46 2.80 -8.25
N LYS A 370 19.81 1.52 -8.33
CA LYS A 370 20.24 0.87 -9.57
C LYS A 370 19.21 -0.16 -9.98
N ARG A 371 18.71 -0.05 -11.21
CA ARG A 371 17.84 -1.06 -11.79
C ARG A 371 18.56 -2.40 -11.84
N VAL A 372 17.84 -3.48 -11.56
CA VAL A 372 18.43 -4.82 -11.51
C VAL A 372 18.54 -5.44 -12.91
N GLN A 373 17.65 -5.06 -13.83
CA GLN A 373 17.68 -5.44 -15.24
C GLN A 373 17.60 -4.19 -16.10
N ASP A 374 18.39 -4.17 -17.17
CA ASP A 374 18.48 -3.00 -18.05
C ASP A 374 17.35 -2.98 -19.08
N GLU A 375 17.03 -4.07 -19.76
CA GLU A 375 16.08 -4.05 -20.89
C GLU A 375 14.72 -4.66 -20.55
N GLU A 376 14.72 -5.81 -19.86
CA GLU A 376 13.51 -6.57 -19.59
C GLU A 376 12.90 -6.26 -18.22
N ALA A 377 11.58 -6.36 -18.14
CA ALA A 377 10.85 -6.31 -16.89
C ALA A 377 10.95 -7.65 -16.16
N VAL A 378 11.01 -7.61 -14.83
CA VAL A 378 11.04 -8.82 -13.99
C VAL A 378 9.70 -9.56 -14.05
N ILE A 379 8.58 -8.83 -14.12
CA ILE A 379 7.26 -9.39 -14.42
C ILE A 379 6.69 -8.69 -15.64
N ALA A 380 6.51 -9.46 -16.71
CA ALA A 380 5.80 -9.04 -17.91
C ALA A 380 4.31 -9.43 -17.87
N VAL A 381 3.54 -8.88 -18.80
CA VAL A 381 2.16 -9.30 -19.05
C VAL A 381 2.08 -10.78 -19.40
N GLY A 382 0.94 -11.43 -19.14
CA GLY A 382 0.75 -12.82 -19.50
C GLY A 382 0.56 -13.03 -21.00
N GLU A 383 1.08 -14.13 -21.53
CA GLU A 383 0.92 -14.54 -22.92
C GLU A 383 -0.38 -15.36 -23.13
N GLY A 384 -0.75 -15.59 -24.40
CA GLY A 384 -1.74 -16.62 -24.76
C GLY A 384 -3.14 -16.42 -24.17
N GLY A 385 -3.61 -15.17 -24.04
CA GLY A 385 -4.92 -14.87 -23.46
C GLY A 385 -4.98 -15.01 -21.94
N ALA A 386 -3.83 -14.91 -21.26
CA ALA A 386 -3.77 -14.79 -19.81
C ALA A 386 -4.68 -13.67 -19.28
N TRP A 387 -5.12 -13.80 -18.04
CA TRP A 387 -6.01 -12.82 -17.41
C TRP A 387 -5.34 -11.48 -17.12
N ASP A 388 -4.01 -11.40 -17.21
CA ASP A 388 -3.17 -10.22 -16.98
C ASP A 388 -2.36 -9.86 -18.25
N ASN A 389 -3.00 -9.99 -19.42
CA ASN A 389 -2.37 -9.82 -20.74
C ASN A 389 -2.25 -8.36 -21.22
N GLU A 390 -2.99 -7.42 -20.63
CA GLU A 390 -2.95 -6.00 -21.02
C GLU A 390 -1.92 -5.20 -20.21
N GLY A 391 -1.80 -5.49 -18.91
CA GLY A 391 -0.86 -4.77 -18.03
C GLY A 391 -0.66 -5.49 -16.69
N VAL A 392 0.50 -5.26 -16.07
CA VAL A 392 0.78 -5.69 -14.69
C VAL A 392 1.44 -4.56 -13.92
N GLY A 393 1.08 -4.41 -12.64
CA GLY A 393 1.49 -3.26 -11.84
C GLY A 393 1.11 -3.37 -10.38
N CYS A 394 1.14 -2.24 -9.67
CA CYS A 394 0.90 -2.15 -8.22
C CYS A 394 1.58 -3.29 -7.42
N PRO A 395 2.92 -3.45 -7.52
CA PRO A 395 3.62 -4.54 -6.89
C PRO A 395 3.57 -4.46 -5.37
N TYR A 396 3.55 -5.61 -4.71
CA TYR A 396 3.78 -5.72 -3.28
C TYR A 396 4.66 -6.94 -2.97
N LEU A 397 5.92 -6.66 -2.65
CA LEU A 397 6.99 -7.63 -2.47
C LEU A 397 7.13 -8.03 -1.00
N ILE A 398 7.28 -9.32 -0.74
CA ILE A 398 7.47 -9.89 0.60
C ILE A 398 8.66 -10.84 0.57
N GLU A 399 9.58 -10.63 1.50
CA GLU A 399 10.63 -11.58 1.83
C GLU A 399 10.05 -12.72 2.69
N MET A 400 10.20 -13.97 2.26
CA MET A 400 9.72 -15.13 3.00
C MET A 400 10.79 -15.63 3.97
N ASP A 401 10.44 -15.70 5.25
CA ASP A 401 11.28 -16.33 6.27
C ASP A 401 11.34 -17.86 6.06
N GLY A 402 12.56 -18.41 5.98
CA GLY A 402 12.83 -19.86 5.86
C GLY A 402 14.33 -20.21 5.88
N ASP A 403 14.69 -21.28 6.59
CA ASP A 403 16.09 -21.68 6.87
C ASP A 403 16.86 -22.21 5.65
N SER A 404 16.18 -22.78 4.65
CA SER A 404 16.85 -23.46 3.51
C SER A 404 16.77 -22.72 2.18
N ASP A 405 15.67 -22.02 1.89
CA ASP A 405 15.47 -21.33 0.60
C ASP A 405 14.84 -19.95 0.84
N HIS A 406 15.67 -18.90 0.83
CA HIS A 406 15.14 -17.54 0.84
C HIS A 406 14.39 -17.29 -0.45
N GLN A 407 13.08 -17.10 -0.33
CA GLN A 407 12.19 -16.87 -1.45
C GLN A 407 11.46 -15.56 -1.28
N TRP A 408 11.03 -15.00 -2.39
CA TRP A 408 10.24 -13.78 -2.45
C TRP A 408 8.87 -14.10 -3.01
N ARG A 409 7.84 -13.49 -2.42
CA ARG A 409 6.49 -13.46 -2.98
C ARG A 409 6.17 -12.06 -3.45
N LEU A 410 5.65 -11.94 -4.65
CA LEU A 410 5.23 -10.69 -5.25
C LEU A 410 3.74 -10.77 -5.57
N TYR A 411 2.94 -10.01 -4.84
CA TYR A 411 1.55 -9.76 -5.18
C TYR A 411 1.50 -8.60 -6.17
N TYR A 412 0.62 -8.68 -7.17
CA TYR A 412 0.56 -7.64 -8.20
C TYR A 412 -0.86 -7.50 -8.74
N ARG A 413 -1.22 -6.30 -9.20
CA ARG A 413 -2.44 -6.10 -10.01
C ARG A 413 -2.16 -6.54 -11.45
N GLY A 414 -3.00 -7.41 -11.99
CA GLY A 414 -3.05 -7.70 -13.42
C GLY A 414 -4.28 -7.06 -14.05
N VAL A 415 -4.13 -6.66 -15.32
CA VAL A 415 -5.18 -6.11 -16.18
C VAL A 415 -5.33 -7.03 -17.38
N GLY A 416 -6.53 -7.53 -17.60
CA GLY A 416 -6.87 -8.36 -18.74
C GLY A 416 -7.87 -7.69 -19.68
N ASN A 417 -8.23 -8.42 -20.74
CA ASN A 417 -9.16 -7.95 -21.77
C ASN A 417 -10.36 -7.16 -21.23
N GLY A 418 -10.57 -5.96 -21.80
CA GLY A 418 -11.66 -5.06 -21.41
C GLY A 418 -11.41 -4.38 -20.07
N GLY A 419 -10.15 -4.18 -19.70
CA GLY A 419 -9.72 -3.52 -18.47
C GLY A 419 -9.87 -4.34 -17.20
N ARG A 420 -10.49 -5.53 -17.22
CA ARG A 420 -10.80 -6.34 -16.02
C ARG A 420 -9.56 -6.56 -15.17
N THR A 421 -9.64 -6.22 -13.89
CA THR A 421 -8.51 -6.37 -12.96
C THR A 421 -8.62 -7.60 -12.06
N GLY A 422 -7.48 -8.01 -11.52
CA GLY A 422 -7.33 -9.04 -10.50
C GLY A 422 -6.01 -8.88 -9.76
N ILE A 423 -5.85 -9.54 -8.61
CA ILE A 423 -4.56 -9.61 -7.91
C ILE A 423 -3.96 -11.00 -8.12
N GLY A 424 -2.75 -11.00 -8.67
CA GLY A 424 -1.95 -12.18 -8.90
C GLY A 424 -0.83 -12.36 -7.89
N LEU A 425 -0.22 -13.55 -7.92
CA LEU A 425 0.96 -13.92 -7.14
C LEU A 425 2.05 -14.45 -8.07
N ALA A 426 3.27 -13.97 -7.89
CA ALA A 426 4.48 -14.55 -8.45
C ALA A 426 5.47 -14.90 -7.33
N VAL A 427 6.23 -15.97 -7.53
CA VAL A 427 7.22 -16.48 -6.56
C VAL A 427 8.60 -16.48 -7.19
N SER A 428 9.63 -16.07 -6.45
CA SER A 428 11.00 -16.08 -6.96
C SER A 428 11.51 -17.50 -7.20
N GLN A 429 12.31 -17.66 -8.26
CA GLN A 429 13.03 -18.92 -8.49
C GLN A 429 14.27 -18.97 -7.60
N GLY A 430 14.15 -19.65 -6.46
CA GLY A 430 15.20 -19.68 -5.44
C GLY A 430 15.41 -18.31 -4.80
N ASN A 431 16.67 -17.98 -4.49
CA ASN A 431 17.08 -16.76 -3.79
C ASN A 431 17.33 -15.55 -4.70
N VAL A 432 17.09 -15.68 -6.00
CA VAL A 432 17.40 -14.64 -6.99
C VAL A 432 16.20 -13.72 -7.21
N ILE A 433 16.37 -12.42 -6.97
CA ILE A 433 15.30 -11.42 -7.07
C ILE A 433 14.98 -10.96 -8.50
N THR A 434 15.71 -11.47 -9.50
CA THR A 434 15.50 -11.15 -10.92
C THR A 434 14.64 -12.17 -11.65
N SER A 435 14.32 -13.30 -11.03
CA SER A 435 13.57 -14.39 -11.68
C SER A 435 12.35 -14.75 -10.85
N PHE A 436 11.17 -14.54 -11.43
CA PHE A 436 9.89 -14.85 -10.81
C PHE A 436 9.03 -15.71 -11.74
N THR A 437 8.22 -16.58 -11.16
CA THR A 437 7.23 -17.38 -11.89
C THR A 437 5.85 -17.08 -11.34
N LYS A 438 4.92 -16.68 -12.23
CA LYS A 438 3.50 -16.51 -11.88
C LYS A 438 2.95 -17.83 -11.36
N GLN A 439 2.38 -17.78 -10.16
CA GLN A 439 1.88 -18.94 -9.42
C GLN A 439 0.89 -19.72 -10.29
N THR A 440 1.26 -20.90 -10.74
CA THR A 440 0.28 -21.85 -11.25
C THR A 440 -0.57 -22.33 -10.08
N GLY A 441 -1.89 -22.29 -10.19
CA GLY A 441 -2.75 -22.94 -9.19
C GLY A 441 -2.32 -24.39 -9.04
N ILE A 442 -2.05 -24.86 -7.82
CA ILE A 442 -1.68 -26.26 -7.59
C ILE A 442 -2.31 -26.79 -6.29
N HIS A 443 -2.92 -27.96 -6.46
CA HIS A 443 -3.37 -29.00 -5.52
C HIS A 443 -4.05 -28.57 -4.21
N LEU A 444 -5.37 -28.78 -4.19
CA LEU A 444 -6.16 -29.07 -2.99
C LEU A 444 -5.56 -30.25 -2.21
#